data_AF-A0A0A1TYE8-F1
#
_entry.id   AF-A0A0A1TYE8-F1
#
_cell.length_a   1.000
_cell.length_b   1.000
_cell.length_c   1.000
_cell.angle_alpha   90.00
_cell.angle_beta   90.00
_cell.angle_gamma   90.00
#
_symmetry.space_group_name_H-M   'P 1'
#
loop_
_entity.id
_entity.type
_entity.pdbx_description
1 polymer ?
#
loop_
_entity_poly.entity_id
_entity_poly.type
_entity_poly.pdbx_seq_one_letter_code
_entity_poly.pdbx_strand_id
1 'polypeptide(L)'
;MLLLYVILLGAKSLECDPGSYIDSTETTCISCLVGMYQPEYNQTSCKKCPIGTFQNETGQSSCTPCIAGYFQNKESSTTCKPCGVGSISTQPNSYYCYSCEPGTYQDLTGQTECKSCDIGHYSSTYKSTKCTPCATGHYTDVNGSTSCIECSNGTYQDSTGQSTCKPCEVGYVSENGSARCKGCPVGSFYSSANTCSLCDAGLYQNLTAQTECLQCIPGSYSTPGSSKCVECDGGYYQPNAESVECLECSSGYYSENGAVECLQCPDGTISQSGSATCERCPSGTVSAGNNTCVICPAGTYADQSKEDVQRVCLSCDKGMSSSVQSDHCDYCSIGTFSESGVQCVECQRGSYCDRVGCILCTPCEDGSVQNTTGKAKCESCMGLNSNEEHTLCVAQTVCGSFLELNQQNKCVMKNSAIIVLSIISGLAVLFIIVAVIVCIVVTVLWRRKKSSEYQNLE
;
A
#
# COMPACT_ATOMS: atom_id res chain seq x y z
N MET A 1 50.60 -60.81 -132.87
CA MET A 1 50.82 -62.23 -132.58
C MET A 1 51.08 -62.36 -131.09
N LEU A 2 50.20 -63.08 -130.41
CA LEU A 2 50.38 -63.81 -129.14
C LEU A 2 51.35 -63.25 -128.07
N LEU A 3 50.75 -62.99 -126.90
CA LEU A 3 51.21 -63.47 -125.60
C LEU A 3 52.66 -63.17 -125.19
N LEU A 4 52.80 -62.15 -124.35
CA LEU A 4 53.68 -62.26 -123.18
C LEU A 4 52.88 -61.86 -121.94
N TYR A 5 52.38 -62.89 -121.27
CA TYR A 5 52.25 -62.94 -119.82
C TYR A 5 53.47 -62.26 -119.18
N VAL A 6 53.25 -61.42 -118.16
CA VAL A 6 54.02 -61.35 -116.90
C VAL A 6 53.61 -60.07 -116.14
N ILE A 7 52.92 -60.30 -115.02
CA ILE A 7 52.82 -59.41 -113.84
C ILE A 7 51.92 -58.16 -113.99
N LEU A 8 50.61 -58.38 -113.98
CA LEU A 8 49.74 -57.53 -113.15
C LEU A 8 49.46 -58.33 -111.89
N LEU A 9 50.42 -58.31 -110.96
CA LEU A 9 50.08 -58.49 -109.55
C LEU A 9 48.99 -57.47 -109.28
N GLY A 10 47.76 -57.94 -109.10
CA GLY A 10 46.70 -57.12 -108.58
C GLY A 10 47.22 -56.50 -107.30
N ALA A 11 47.48 -55.19 -107.32
CA ALA A 11 47.54 -54.43 -106.11
C ALA A 11 46.14 -54.61 -105.50
N LYS A 12 46.00 -55.58 -104.58
CA LYS A 12 44.86 -55.62 -103.68
C LYS A 12 44.80 -54.21 -103.10
N SER A 13 43.74 -53.47 -103.41
CA SER A 13 43.44 -52.24 -102.69
C SER A 13 43.43 -52.63 -101.22
N LEU A 14 44.31 -52.00 -100.44
CA LEU A 14 44.33 -52.19 -99.00
C LEU A 14 43.00 -51.64 -98.47
N GLU A 15 42.09 -52.55 -98.15
CA GLU A 15 40.78 -52.21 -97.57
C GLU A 15 40.88 -52.32 -96.05
N CYS A 16 40.62 -51.22 -95.35
CA CYS A 16 40.61 -51.19 -93.90
C CYS A 16 39.18 -51.23 -93.39
N ASP A 17 38.91 -52.23 -92.55
CA ASP A 17 37.65 -52.39 -91.85
C ASP A 17 37.44 -51.30 -90.77
N PRO A 18 36.18 -51.04 -90.36
CA PRO A 18 35.87 -50.17 -89.24
C PRO A 18 36.73 -50.51 -88.01
N GLY A 19 37.26 -49.46 -87.38
CA GLY A 19 38.22 -49.56 -86.29
C GLY A 19 39.69 -49.41 -86.70
N SER A 20 39.99 -49.33 -88.00
CA SER A 20 41.34 -49.04 -88.51
C SER A 20 41.34 -47.95 -89.58
N TYR A 21 42.49 -47.33 -89.85
CA TYR A 21 42.69 -46.33 -90.91
C TYR A 21 43.88 -46.66 -91.81
N ILE A 22 43.85 -46.15 -93.04
CA ILE A 22 44.91 -46.30 -94.03
C ILE A 22 46.02 -45.28 -93.72
N ASP A 23 47.22 -45.77 -93.40
CA ASP A 23 48.41 -44.94 -93.37
C ASP A 23 49.01 -44.85 -94.78
N SER A 24 49.03 -43.65 -95.35
CA SER A 24 49.58 -43.38 -96.68
C SER A 24 51.10 -43.55 -96.76
N THR A 25 51.78 -43.69 -95.62
CA THR A 25 53.24 -43.89 -95.55
C THR A 25 53.67 -45.34 -95.37
N GLU A 26 52.83 -46.19 -94.76
CA GLU A 26 53.18 -47.57 -94.40
C GLU A 26 52.43 -48.65 -95.21
N THR A 27 51.45 -48.29 -96.05
CA THR A 27 50.62 -49.25 -96.83
C THR A 27 50.02 -50.38 -95.97
N THR A 28 49.68 -50.07 -94.72
CA THR A 28 49.04 -51.00 -93.77
C THR A 28 47.85 -50.35 -93.07
N CYS A 29 46.87 -51.16 -92.64
CA CYS A 29 45.77 -50.69 -91.81
C CYS A 29 46.23 -50.55 -90.36
N ILE A 30 46.16 -49.35 -89.82
CA ILE A 30 46.52 -49.07 -88.42
C ILE A 30 45.24 -49.00 -87.59
N SER A 31 45.15 -49.83 -86.56
CA SER A 31 44.02 -49.81 -85.62
C SER A 31 43.94 -48.50 -84.85
N CYS A 32 42.74 -47.98 -84.67
CA CYS A 32 42.50 -46.81 -83.84
C CYS A 32 42.97 -47.06 -82.42
N LEU A 33 43.75 -46.12 -81.89
CA LEU A 33 44.19 -46.17 -80.50
C LEU A 33 43.01 -45.92 -79.54
N VAL A 34 43.20 -46.27 -78.27
CA VAL A 34 42.23 -46.01 -77.20
C VAL A 34 41.80 -44.55 -77.17
N GLY A 35 40.53 -44.28 -76.89
CA GLY A 35 39.92 -42.95 -76.99
C GLY A 35 39.62 -42.49 -78.43
N MET A 36 39.81 -43.36 -79.43
CA MET A 36 39.46 -43.08 -80.82
C MET A 36 38.69 -44.25 -81.43
N TYR A 37 37.92 -43.98 -82.49
CA TYR A 37 37.11 -44.96 -83.19
C TYR A 37 37.00 -44.63 -84.68
N GLN A 38 36.64 -45.62 -85.50
CA GLN A 38 36.36 -45.38 -86.91
C GLN A 38 35.18 -46.24 -87.39
N PRO A 39 33.98 -45.66 -87.61
CA PRO A 39 32.80 -46.44 -88.01
C PRO A 39 32.76 -46.80 -89.51
N GLU A 40 33.53 -46.12 -90.34
CA GLU A 40 33.47 -46.24 -91.80
C GLU A 40 34.67 -47.03 -92.35
N TYR A 41 34.45 -47.77 -93.44
CA TYR A 41 35.52 -48.46 -94.18
C TYR A 41 36.46 -47.46 -94.86
N ASN A 42 37.73 -47.85 -95.04
CA ASN A 42 38.71 -47.18 -95.91
C ASN A 42 39.00 -45.70 -95.58
N GLN A 43 38.95 -45.35 -94.29
CA GLN A 43 39.22 -43.99 -93.83
C GLN A 43 40.72 -43.76 -93.60
N THR A 44 41.15 -42.50 -93.61
CA THR A 44 42.57 -42.10 -93.46
C THR A 44 42.92 -41.60 -92.06
N SER A 45 41.97 -41.57 -91.14
CA SER A 45 42.21 -41.19 -89.74
C SER A 45 41.13 -41.77 -88.83
N CYS A 46 41.38 -41.82 -87.52
CA CYS A 46 40.39 -42.17 -86.52
C CYS A 46 39.68 -40.92 -85.98
N LYS A 47 38.39 -41.04 -85.66
CA LYS A 47 37.59 -40.01 -84.98
C LYS A 47 37.85 -40.11 -83.46
N LYS A 48 37.92 -38.97 -82.76
CA LYS A 48 38.01 -38.96 -81.29
C LYS A 48 36.68 -39.36 -80.67
N CYS A 49 36.71 -40.10 -79.56
CA CYS A 49 35.50 -40.31 -78.78
C CYS A 49 34.95 -38.98 -78.25
N PRO A 50 33.68 -38.63 -78.53
CA PRO A 50 33.06 -37.43 -78.01
C PRO A 50 32.87 -37.51 -76.49
N ILE A 51 32.69 -36.35 -75.84
CA ILE A 51 32.32 -36.29 -74.41
C ILE A 51 31.07 -37.14 -74.14
N GLY A 52 31.00 -37.75 -72.96
CA GLY A 52 29.97 -38.72 -72.62
C GLY A 52 30.22 -40.14 -73.11
N THR A 53 31.24 -40.36 -73.96
CA THR A 53 31.66 -41.69 -74.42
C THR A 53 33.13 -41.96 -74.11
N PHE A 54 33.53 -43.23 -74.12
CA PHE A 54 34.92 -43.65 -73.94
C PHE A 54 35.24 -44.85 -74.83
N GLN A 55 36.54 -45.09 -75.02
CA GLN A 55 37.00 -46.31 -75.65
C GLN A 55 38.32 -46.77 -75.00
N ASN A 56 38.31 -47.93 -74.35
CA ASN A 56 39.44 -48.50 -73.62
C ASN A 56 40.20 -49.58 -74.42
N GLU A 57 39.69 -49.99 -75.57
CA GLU A 57 40.30 -50.99 -76.46
C GLU A 57 40.74 -50.37 -77.78
N THR A 58 41.77 -50.92 -78.39
CA THR A 58 42.25 -50.52 -79.72
C THR A 58 41.41 -51.18 -80.81
N GLY A 59 41.30 -50.56 -81.99
CA GLY A 59 40.68 -51.18 -83.16
C GLY A 59 39.14 -51.11 -83.20
N GLN A 60 38.55 -50.15 -82.49
CA GLN A 60 37.10 -50.12 -82.26
C GLN A 60 36.34 -49.23 -83.25
N SER A 61 35.17 -49.69 -83.69
CA SER A 61 34.33 -48.99 -84.68
C SER A 61 33.33 -48.01 -84.07
N SER A 62 33.21 -47.98 -82.73
CA SER A 62 32.34 -47.06 -81.98
C SER A 62 32.92 -46.77 -80.60
N CYS A 63 32.43 -45.71 -79.95
CA CYS A 63 32.74 -45.42 -78.54
C CYS A 63 31.59 -45.88 -77.65
N THR A 64 31.92 -46.44 -76.49
CA THR A 64 30.94 -46.88 -75.50
C THR A 64 30.43 -45.68 -74.70
N PRO A 65 29.11 -45.46 -74.58
CA PRO A 65 28.58 -44.38 -73.75
C PRO A 65 28.84 -44.65 -72.27
N CYS A 66 29.10 -43.59 -71.50
CA CYS A 66 29.08 -43.69 -70.05
C CYS A 66 27.71 -44.17 -69.58
N ILE A 67 27.68 -45.14 -68.67
CA ILE A 67 26.43 -45.60 -68.05
C ILE A 67 25.88 -44.53 -67.10
N ALA A 68 24.58 -44.63 -66.75
CA ALA A 68 24.00 -43.74 -65.75
C ALA A 68 24.78 -43.79 -64.44
N GLY A 69 24.89 -42.65 -63.74
CA GLY A 69 25.77 -42.47 -62.58
C GLY A 69 27.24 -42.21 -62.92
N TYR A 70 27.65 -42.34 -64.19
CA TYR A 70 29.02 -42.07 -64.64
C TYR A 70 29.02 -40.96 -65.70
N PHE A 71 30.13 -40.24 -65.79
CA PHE A 71 30.32 -39.16 -66.74
C PHE A 71 31.74 -39.10 -67.29
N GLN A 72 31.89 -38.40 -68.41
CA GLN A 72 33.21 -37.94 -68.85
C GLN A 72 33.13 -36.68 -69.71
N ASN A 73 33.92 -35.68 -69.34
CA ASN A 73 33.88 -34.33 -69.94
C ASN A 73 35.06 -34.02 -70.86
N LYS A 74 35.89 -35.02 -71.19
CA LYS A 74 37.07 -34.87 -72.06
C LYS A 74 36.94 -35.74 -73.30
N GLU A 75 37.22 -35.16 -74.47
CA GLU A 75 37.40 -35.91 -75.70
C GLU A 75 38.53 -36.94 -75.58
N SER A 76 38.43 -38.01 -76.38
CA SER A 76 39.40 -39.12 -76.39
C SER A 76 39.61 -39.76 -75.02
N SER A 77 38.54 -39.88 -74.25
CA SER A 77 38.61 -40.60 -72.99
C SER A 77 38.69 -42.10 -73.19
N THR A 78 39.42 -42.75 -72.29
CA THR A 78 39.50 -44.20 -72.18
C THR A 78 38.66 -44.77 -71.04
N THR A 79 38.05 -43.90 -70.21
CA THR A 79 37.24 -44.32 -69.05
C THR A 79 36.11 -43.33 -68.78
N CYS A 80 35.07 -43.79 -68.08
CA CYS A 80 34.08 -42.92 -67.44
C CYS A 80 34.34 -42.87 -65.94
N LYS A 81 34.14 -41.69 -65.34
CA LYS A 81 34.29 -41.49 -63.89
C LYS A 81 32.91 -41.51 -63.22
N PRO A 82 32.77 -42.11 -62.02
CA PRO A 82 31.51 -42.03 -61.30
C PRO A 82 31.23 -40.59 -60.88
N CYS A 83 29.96 -40.20 -60.82
CA CYS A 83 29.55 -38.97 -60.16
C CYS A 83 29.91 -39.04 -58.67
N GLY A 84 30.53 -37.98 -58.17
CA GLY A 84 30.86 -37.86 -56.75
C GLY A 84 29.61 -37.73 -55.89
N VAL A 85 29.78 -37.88 -54.58
CA VAL A 85 28.71 -37.63 -53.58
C VAL A 85 28.12 -36.21 -53.76
N GLY A 86 26.83 -36.08 -53.47
CA GLY A 86 26.05 -34.86 -53.73
C GLY A 86 25.78 -34.60 -55.21
N SER A 87 26.08 -35.52 -56.12
CA SER A 87 25.79 -35.36 -57.54
C SER A 87 25.40 -36.67 -58.21
N ILE A 88 24.61 -36.59 -59.28
CA ILE A 88 24.03 -37.73 -59.98
C ILE A 88 24.12 -37.56 -61.50
N SER A 89 23.93 -38.66 -62.22
CA SER A 89 23.67 -38.65 -63.65
C SER A 89 22.55 -39.64 -63.96
N THR A 90 21.43 -39.15 -64.46
CA THR A 90 20.20 -39.94 -64.65
C THR A 90 20.20 -40.77 -65.93
N GLN A 91 20.99 -40.38 -66.94
CA GLN A 91 20.97 -40.99 -68.27
C GLN A 91 22.37 -41.45 -68.72
N PRO A 92 22.45 -42.46 -69.62
CA PRO A 92 23.68 -42.80 -70.31
C PRO A 92 24.20 -41.65 -71.19
N ASN A 93 25.44 -41.79 -71.67
CA ASN A 93 26.14 -40.79 -72.48
C ASN A 93 26.31 -39.43 -71.79
N SER A 94 26.36 -39.43 -70.45
CA SER A 94 26.47 -38.19 -69.70
C SER A 94 27.91 -37.64 -69.69
N TYR A 95 28.03 -36.34 -69.90
CA TYR A 95 29.29 -35.61 -69.81
C TYR A 95 29.38 -34.74 -68.55
N TYR A 96 28.32 -34.72 -67.71
CA TYR A 96 28.21 -33.84 -66.55
C TYR A 96 27.41 -34.50 -65.42
N CYS A 97 27.79 -34.23 -64.17
CA CYS A 97 27.03 -34.67 -63.00
C CYS A 97 26.20 -33.51 -62.44
N TYR A 98 24.89 -33.71 -62.36
CA TYR A 98 23.97 -32.75 -61.78
C TYR A 98 24.06 -32.79 -60.27
N SER A 99 24.09 -31.61 -59.65
CA SER A 99 24.13 -31.51 -58.19
C SER A 99 22.77 -31.83 -57.61
N CYS A 100 22.74 -32.56 -56.49
CA CYS A 100 21.52 -32.67 -55.70
C CYS A 100 21.09 -31.27 -55.24
N GLU A 101 19.82 -30.94 -55.48
CA GLU A 101 19.22 -29.66 -55.12
C GLU A 101 18.95 -29.60 -53.60
N PRO A 102 18.79 -28.39 -53.02
CA PRO A 102 18.32 -28.25 -51.64
C PRO A 102 17.09 -29.13 -51.37
N GLY A 103 17.03 -29.73 -50.18
CA GLY A 103 16.03 -30.74 -49.81
C GLY A 103 16.44 -32.16 -50.17
N THR A 104 17.46 -32.35 -51.01
CA THR A 104 17.97 -33.67 -51.37
C THR A 104 19.45 -33.83 -51.06
N TYR A 105 19.92 -35.07 -51.03
CA TYR A 105 21.31 -35.42 -50.79
C TYR A 105 21.70 -36.70 -51.53
N GLN A 106 23.01 -36.94 -51.64
CA GLN A 106 23.53 -38.23 -52.09
C GLN A 106 24.85 -38.54 -51.39
N ASP A 107 24.87 -39.62 -50.62
CA ASP A 107 25.99 -40.08 -49.78
C ASP A 107 26.90 -41.09 -50.48
N LEU A 108 26.48 -41.64 -51.62
CA LEU A 108 27.23 -42.63 -52.39
C LEU A 108 27.65 -42.08 -53.76
N THR A 109 28.77 -42.59 -54.28
CA THR A 109 29.24 -42.27 -55.64
C THR A 109 28.50 -43.10 -56.69
N GLY A 110 28.46 -42.62 -57.93
CA GLY A 110 27.96 -43.38 -59.06
C GLY A 110 26.43 -43.54 -59.10
N GLN A 111 25.70 -42.64 -58.43
CA GLN A 111 24.25 -42.77 -58.25
C GLN A 111 23.47 -42.03 -59.33
N THR A 112 22.25 -42.49 -59.56
CA THR A 112 21.35 -41.98 -60.60
C THR A 112 20.22 -41.12 -60.06
N GLU A 113 20.05 -41.04 -58.74
CA GLU A 113 18.96 -40.34 -58.07
C GLU A 113 19.45 -39.72 -56.76
N CYS A 114 18.92 -38.54 -56.40
CA CYS A 114 19.17 -37.91 -55.11
C CYS A 114 18.10 -38.35 -54.12
N LYS A 115 18.52 -38.68 -52.88
CA LYS A 115 17.62 -39.03 -51.79
C LYS A 115 17.01 -37.76 -51.21
N SER A 116 15.71 -37.74 -50.94
CA SER A 116 15.08 -36.65 -50.20
C SER A 116 15.48 -36.69 -48.73
N CYS A 117 15.58 -35.53 -48.08
CA CYS A 117 15.68 -35.47 -46.64
C CYS A 117 14.39 -35.99 -46.00
N ASP A 118 14.52 -36.95 -45.09
CA ASP A 118 13.38 -37.45 -44.32
C ASP A 118 12.81 -36.37 -43.40
N ILE A 119 11.57 -36.55 -42.95
CA ILE A 119 10.95 -35.70 -41.94
C ILE A 119 11.87 -35.46 -40.73
N GLY A 120 11.78 -34.26 -40.16
CA GLY A 120 12.70 -33.79 -39.13
C GLY A 120 14.11 -33.42 -39.63
N HIS A 121 14.41 -33.55 -40.92
CA HIS A 121 15.70 -33.19 -41.50
C HIS A 121 15.56 -32.27 -42.71
N TYR A 122 16.61 -31.50 -42.98
CA TYR A 122 16.65 -30.56 -44.08
C TYR A 122 18.02 -30.49 -44.76
N SER A 123 18.06 -29.91 -45.96
CA SER A 123 19.29 -29.61 -46.70
C SER A 123 19.12 -28.26 -47.40
N SER A 124 19.90 -27.24 -47.02
CA SER A 124 19.77 -25.88 -47.58
C SER A 124 20.69 -25.60 -48.76
N THR A 125 21.63 -26.50 -49.06
CA THR A 125 22.69 -26.29 -50.05
C THR A 125 22.65 -27.31 -51.18
N TYR A 126 23.11 -26.90 -52.36
CA TYR A 126 23.41 -27.83 -53.44
C TYR A 126 24.58 -28.76 -53.06
N LYS A 127 24.61 -29.94 -53.68
CA LYS A 127 25.64 -30.98 -53.45
C LYS A 127 25.72 -31.50 -52.02
N SER A 128 24.61 -31.45 -51.27
CA SER A 128 24.57 -32.06 -49.95
C SER A 128 24.82 -33.56 -50.01
N THR A 129 25.65 -34.04 -49.09
CA THR A 129 25.99 -35.46 -48.94
C THR A 129 25.25 -36.12 -47.79
N LYS A 130 24.55 -35.33 -46.97
CA LYS A 130 23.70 -35.74 -45.86
C LYS A 130 22.69 -34.64 -45.57
N CYS A 131 21.59 -35.02 -44.91
CA CYS A 131 20.66 -34.05 -44.35
C CYS A 131 21.06 -33.65 -42.93
N THR A 132 20.68 -32.45 -42.54
CA THR A 132 20.89 -31.89 -41.20
C THR A 132 19.60 -32.05 -40.40
N PRO A 133 19.62 -32.61 -39.18
CA PRO A 133 18.43 -32.67 -38.34
C PRO A 133 17.99 -31.26 -37.92
N CYS A 134 16.69 -31.05 -37.80
CA CYS A 134 16.16 -29.83 -37.19
C CYS A 134 16.66 -29.71 -35.75
N ALA A 135 17.15 -28.53 -35.39
CA ALA A 135 17.58 -28.23 -34.04
C ALA A 135 16.38 -28.22 -33.08
N THR A 136 16.65 -28.26 -31.76
CA THR A 136 15.61 -28.06 -30.75
C THR A 136 14.86 -26.75 -30.99
N GLY A 137 13.57 -26.73 -30.69
CA GLY A 137 12.66 -25.63 -30.99
C GLY A 137 12.25 -25.53 -32.46
N HIS A 138 12.67 -26.47 -33.30
CA HIS A 138 12.32 -26.52 -34.72
C HIS A 138 11.91 -27.92 -35.15
N TYR A 139 11.16 -28.00 -36.25
CA TYR A 139 10.69 -29.25 -36.83
C TYR A 139 10.54 -29.15 -38.35
N THR A 140 10.33 -30.27 -39.03
CA THR A 140 9.78 -30.30 -40.39
C THR A 140 8.96 -31.56 -40.58
N ASP A 141 7.75 -31.41 -41.10
CA ASP A 141 6.78 -32.49 -41.31
C ASP A 141 6.73 -33.01 -42.75
N VAL A 142 7.51 -32.39 -43.64
CA VAL A 142 7.60 -32.76 -45.06
C VAL A 142 8.95 -33.37 -45.41
N ASN A 143 8.93 -34.35 -46.31
CA ASN A 143 10.13 -34.86 -46.95
C ASN A 143 10.68 -33.83 -47.95
N GLY A 144 11.99 -33.82 -48.11
CA GLY A 144 12.66 -32.92 -49.04
C GLY A 144 12.77 -31.48 -48.53
N SER A 145 12.70 -31.27 -47.21
CA SER A 145 12.69 -29.90 -46.68
C SER A 145 14.02 -29.17 -46.89
N THR A 146 13.95 -27.90 -47.24
CA THR A 146 15.12 -27.02 -47.43
C THR A 146 15.47 -26.24 -46.16
N SER A 147 14.57 -26.21 -45.17
CA SER A 147 14.74 -25.52 -43.88
C SER A 147 13.86 -26.19 -42.80
N CYS A 148 14.03 -25.77 -41.55
CA CYS A 148 13.14 -26.17 -40.47
C CYS A 148 12.18 -25.05 -40.11
N ILE A 149 10.99 -25.43 -39.66
CA ILE A 149 9.93 -24.57 -39.15
C ILE A 149 10.15 -24.39 -37.65
N GLU A 150 10.08 -23.16 -37.15
CA GLU A 150 10.14 -22.89 -35.72
C GLU A 150 8.85 -23.34 -35.01
N CYS A 151 8.97 -23.83 -33.78
CA CYS A 151 7.82 -24.06 -32.93
C CYS A 151 7.13 -22.72 -32.63
N SER A 152 5.82 -22.63 -32.84
CA SER A 152 5.04 -21.44 -32.52
C SER A 152 4.86 -21.26 -31.01
N ASN A 153 4.55 -20.04 -30.59
CA ASN A 153 4.19 -19.71 -29.20
C ASN A 153 3.18 -20.71 -28.61
N GLY A 154 3.46 -21.19 -27.40
CA GLY A 154 2.69 -22.23 -26.72
C GLY A 154 3.08 -23.67 -27.11
N THR A 155 4.05 -23.85 -28.01
CA THR A 155 4.64 -25.15 -28.33
C THR A 155 6.16 -25.12 -28.20
N TYR A 156 6.79 -26.30 -28.06
CA TYR A 156 8.23 -26.43 -27.91
C TYR A 156 8.74 -27.75 -28.50
N GLN A 157 10.06 -27.85 -28.69
CA GLN A 157 10.69 -29.12 -29.05
C GLN A 157 12.05 -29.28 -28.38
N ASP A 158 12.18 -30.28 -27.51
CA ASP A 158 13.37 -30.52 -26.69
C ASP A 158 14.40 -31.45 -27.35
N SER A 159 14.03 -32.06 -28.48
CA SER A 159 14.84 -33.06 -29.18
C SER A 159 15.13 -32.65 -30.62
N THR A 160 16.30 -33.00 -31.16
CA THR A 160 16.64 -32.75 -32.57
C THR A 160 15.96 -33.75 -33.51
N GLY A 161 15.80 -33.39 -34.78
CA GLY A 161 15.34 -34.31 -35.82
C GLY A 161 13.84 -34.63 -35.76
N GLN A 162 13.03 -33.71 -35.23
CA GLN A 162 11.62 -33.94 -34.92
C GLN A 162 10.71 -33.42 -36.02
N SER A 163 9.56 -34.05 -36.17
CA SER A 163 8.57 -33.72 -37.20
C SER A 163 7.38 -32.88 -36.70
N THR A 164 7.29 -32.64 -35.39
CA THR A 164 6.25 -31.82 -34.77
C THR A 164 6.78 -31.13 -33.51
N CYS A 165 6.04 -30.12 -33.02
CA CYS A 165 6.25 -29.51 -31.70
C CYS A 165 5.28 -30.07 -30.67
N LYS A 166 5.74 -30.16 -29.41
CA LYS A 166 4.94 -30.56 -28.25
C LYS A 166 4.22 -29.32 -27.68
N PRO A 167 2.95 -29.41 -27.27
CA PRO A 167 2.27 -28.29 -26.60
C PRO A 167 2.83 -28.07 -25.19
N CYS A 168 2.80 -26.83 -24.72
CA CYS A 168 3.05 -26.52 -23.31
C CYS A 168 1.87 -26.97 -22.44
N GLU A 169 2.17 -27.45 -21.24
CA GLU A 169 1.17 -27.71 -20.21
C GLU A 169 0.57 -26.39 -19.68
N VAL A 170 -0.66 -26.44 -19.19
CA VAL A 170 -1.31 -25.28 -18.55
C VAL A 170 -0.44 -24.75 -17.41
N GLY A 171 -0.31 -23.43 -17.30
CA GLY A 171 0.66 -22.81 -16.38
C GLY A 171 2.01 -22.49 -17.03
N TYR A 172 2.32 -23.06 -18.19
CA TYR A 172 3.59 -22.88 -18.89
C TYR A 172 3.41 -22.23 -20.26
N VAL A 173 4.38 -21.39 -20.64
CA VAL A 173 4.41 -20.68 -21.92
C VAL A 173 5.75 -20.87 -22.61
N SER A 174 5.79 -20.63 -23.91
CA SER A 174 7.02 -20.69 -24.71
C SER A 174 6.99 -19.61 -25.79
N GLU A 175 8.14 -19.03 -26.11
CA GLU A 175 8.30 -18.13 -27.25
C GLU A 175 8.53 -18.95 -28.53
N ASN A 176 8.47 -18.29 -29.70
CA ASN A 176 8.80 -18.94 -30.96
C ASN A 176 10.21 -19.56 -30.92
N GLY A 177 10.35 -20.76 -31.47
CA GLY A 177 11.64 -21.46 -31.53
C GLY A 177 12.12 -22.02 -30.18
N SER A 178 11.24 -22.11 -29.16
CA SER A 178 11.63 -22.57 -27.83
C SER A 178 11.90 -24.06 -27.76
N ALA A 179 12.99 -24.43 -27.10
CA ALA A 179 13.33 -25.82 -26.80
C ALA A 179 12.64 -26.39 -25.54
N ARG A 180 11.98 -25.53 -24.75
CA ARG A 180 11.27 -25.90 -23.51
C ARG A 180 10.19 -24.87 -23.18
N CYS A 181 9.18 -25.27 -22.43
CA CYS A 181 8.25 -24.33 -21.82
C CYS A 181 8.80 -23.77 -20.49
N LYS A 182 8.36 -22.56 -20.13
CA LYS A 182 8.68 -21.89 -18.87
C LYS A 182 7.38 -21.61 -18.13
N GLY A 183 7.34 -21.94 -16.84
CA GLY A 183 6.19 -21.65 -16.00
C GLY A 183 5.99 -20.15 -15.85
N CYS A 184 4.74 -19.69 -15.73
CA CYS A 184 4.50 -18.29 -15.41
C CYS A 184 5.15 -17.95 -14.06
N PRO A 185 5.90 -16.84 -13.99
CA PRO A 185 6.63 -16.48 -12.77
C PRO A 185 5.64 -16.08 -11.66
N VAL A 186 6.14 -16.03 -10.43
CA VAL A 186 5.39 -15.48 -9.29
C VAL A 186 4.91 -14.06 -9.60
N GLY A 187 3.74 -13.71 -9.09
CA GLY A 187 3.03 -12.48 -9.42
C GLY A 187 2.34 -12.51 -10.79
N SER A 188 2.39 -13.62 -11.51
CA SER A 188 1.69 -13.82 -12.78
C SER A 188 0.93 -15.13 -12.80
N PHE A 189 -0.05 -15.24 -13.69
CA PHE A 189 -0.80 -16.45 -13.95
C PHE A 189 -0.88 -16.71 -15.46
N TYR A 190 -1.13 -17.97 -15.81
CA TYR A 190 -1.33 -18.40 -17.17
C TYR A 190 -2.71 -17.97 -17.68
N SER A 191 -2.72 -17.20 -18.76
CA SER A 191 -3.94 -16.76 -19.44
C SER A 191 -4.34 -17.72 -20.56
N SER A 192 -5.60 -17.67 -20.97
CA SER A 192 -6.12 -18.44 -22.11
C SER A 192 -5.46 -18.11 -23.45
N ALA A 193 -4.63 -17.05 -23.53
CA ALA A 193 -3.90 -16.63 -24.71
C ALA A 193 -2.48 -17.22 -24.81
N ASN A 194 -2.14 -18.31 -24.09
CA ASN A 194 -0.79 -18.89 -24.00
C ASN A 194 0.29 -17.89 -23.54
N THR A 195 -0.11 -16.92 -22.70
CA THR A 195 0.78 -15.87 -22.19
C THR A 195 0.65 -15.76 -20.68
N CYS A 196 1.71 -15.27 -20.03
CA CYS A 196 1.68 -14.96 -18.62
C CYS A 196 1.16 -13.54 -18.42
N SER A 197 0.05 -13.42 -17.71
CA SER A 197 -0.54 -12.14 -17.33
C SER A 197 -0.20 -11.86 -15.87
N LEU A 198 0.12 -10.59 -15.56
CA LEU A 198 0.32 -10.18 -14.18
C LEU A 198 -0.98 -10.35 -13.38
N CYS A 199 -0.86 -10.67 -12.09
CA CYS A 199 -1.98 -10.51 -11.18
C CYS A 199 -2.36 -9.03 -11.07
N ASP A 200 -3.65 -8.73 -11.12
CA ASP A 200 -4.16 -7.39 -10.88
C ASP A 200 -3.90 -6.95 -9.43
N ALA A 201 -4.00 -5.64 -9.16
CA ALA A 201 -3.88 -5.12 -7.81
C ALA A 201 -4.97 -5.72 -6.89
N GLY A 202 -4.63 -5.99 -5.63
CA GLY A 202 -5.47 -6.76 -4.71
C GLY A 202 -5.35 -8.28 -4.86
N LEU A 203 -4.70 -8.76 -5.92
CA LEU A 203 -4.39 -10.17 -6.12
C LEU A 203 -2.88 -10.42 -6.04
N TYR A 204 -2.49 -11.66 -5.81
CA TYR A 204 -1.09 -12.07 -5.77
C TYR A 204 -0.91 -13.51 -6.24
N GLN A 205 0.33 -13.90 -6.54
CA GLN A 205 0.66 -15.30 -6.80
C GLN A 205 2.06 -15.64 -6.29
N ASN A 206 2.15 -16.52 -5.29
CA ASN A 206 3.40 -16.90 -4.62
C ASN A 206 4.10 -18.12 -5.24
N LEU A 207 3.43 -18.85 -6.12
CA LEU A 207 3.94 -20.03 -6.80
C LEU A 207 4.09 -19.79 -8.30
N THR A 208 5.03 -20.51 -8.92
CA THR A 208 5.17 -20.51 -10.38
C THR A 208 4.14 -21.43 -11.05
N ALA A 209 3.92 -21.21 -12.34
CA ALA A 209 3.08 -22.04 -13.20
C ALA A 209 1.61 -22.16 -12.75
N GLN A 210 1.07 -21.11 -12.16
CA GLN A 210 -0.31 -21.07 -11.71
C GLN A 210 -1.24 -20.54 -12.81
N THR A 211 -2.51 -20.93 -12.74
CA THR A 211 -3.55 -20.56 -13.70
C THR A 211 -4.50 -19.49 -13.19
N GLU A 212 -4.34 -19.07 -11.94
CA GLU A 212 -5.15 -18.05 -11.29
C GLU A 212 -4.33 -17.30 -10.23
N CYS A 213 -4.81 -16.12 -9.84
CA CYS A 213 -4.24 -15.35 -8.75
C CYS A 213 -5.06 -15.55 -7.47
N LEU A 214 -4.36 -15.48 -6.34
CA LEU A 214 -4.94 -15.53 -5.01
C LEU A 214 -5.35 -14.12 -4.58
N GLN A 215 -6.42 -14.02 -3.79
CA GLN A 215 -6.93 -12.74 -3.29
C GLN A 215 -6.19 -12.33 -2.01
N CYS A 216 -5.89 -11.04 -1.87
CA CYS A 216 -5.49 -10.48 -0.58
C CYS A 216 -6.67 -10.44 0.38
N ILE A 217 -6.41 -10.79 1.64
CA ILE A 217 -7.39 -10.77 2.72
C ILE A 217 -7.52 -9.36 3.31
N PRO A 218 -8.64 -9.03 3.98
CA PRO A 218 -8.74 -7.80 4.76
C PRO A 218 -7.55 -7.61 5.70
N GLY A 219 -7.14 -6.35 5.87
CA GLY A 219 -5.92 -5.96 6.59
C GLY A 219 -4.65 -5.99 5.73
N SER A 220 -4.78 -6.34 4.44
CA SER A 220 -3.65 -6.37 3.50
C SER A 220 -4.04 -5.85 2.12
N TYR A 221 -3.03 -5.50 1.33
CA TYR A 221 -3.18 -5.03 -0.04
C TYR A 221 -2.06 -5.58 -0.94
N SER A 222 -2.22 -5.43 -2.26
CA SER A 222 -1.13 -5.71 -3.20
C SER A 222 -1.19 -4.80 -4.42
N THR A 223 -0.01 -4.54 -5.01
CA THR A 223 0.10 -3.87 -6.31
C THR A 223 0.11 -4.88 -7.46
N PRO A 224 -0.10 -4.47 -8.72
CA PRO A 224 -0.06 -5.40 -9.85
C PRO A 224 1.26 -6.17 -9.92
N GLY A 225 1.18 -7.47 -10.20
CA GLY A 225 2.36 -8.34 -10.30
C GLY A 225 2.96 -8.78 -8.96
N SER A 226 2.26 -8.60 -7.84
CA SER A 226 2.79 -8.96 -6.52
C SER A 226 2.83 -10.48 -6.29
N SER A 227 3.91 -10.95 -5.65
CA SER A 227 4.04 -12.35 -5.24
C SER A 227 3.51 -12.64 -3.83
N LYS A 228 3.12 -11.60 -3.10
CA LYS A 228 2.54 -11.66 -1.75
C LYS A 228 1.71 -10.41 -1.48
N CYS A 229 0.80 -10.49 -0.51
CA CYS A 229 0.14 -9.31 0.04
C CYS A 229 1.05 -8.61 1.05
N VAL A 230 0.84 -7.30 1.20
CA VAL A 230 1.48 -6.44 2.18
C VAL A 230 0.43 -6.09 3.24
N GLU A 231 0.72 -6.38 4.51
CA GLU A 231 -0.15 -5.98 5.61
C GLU A 231 -0.16 -4.46 5.76
N CYS A 232 -1.30 -3.90 6.16
CA CYS A 232 -1.36 -2.48 6.50
C CYS A 232 -0.52 -2.21 7.74
N ASP A 233 0.38 -1.23 7.66
CA ASP A 233 1.12 -0.76 8.82
C ASP A 233 0.17 -0.08 9.83
N GLY A 234 0.56 -0.03 11.10
CA GLY A 234 -0.20 0.63 12.13
C GLY A 234 -0.49 2.10 11.79
N GLY A 235 -1.70 2.55 12.10
CA GLY A 235 -2.25 3.83 11.64
C GLY A 235 -2.98 3.74 10.31
N TYR A 236 -2.94 2.59 9.64
CA TYR A 236 -3.71 2.29 8.44
C TYR A 236 -4.55 1.02 8.63
N TYR A 237 -5.59 0.86 7.81
CA TYR A 237 -6.48 -0.28 7.85
C TYR A 237 -7.03 -0.64 6.46
N GLN A 238 -7.55 -1.86 6.30
CA GLN A 238 -8.25 -2.24 5.08
C GLN A 238 -9.39 -3.22 5.36
N PRO A 239 -10.66 -2.80 5.24
CA PRO A 239 -11.80 -3.67 5.54
C PRO A 239 -12.09 -4.69 4.45
N ASN A 240 -11.69 -4.43 3.19
CA ASN A 240 -12.08 -5.24 2.05
C ASN A 240 -10.95 -6.17 1.61
N ALA A 241 -11.33 -7.36 1.13
CA ALA A 241 -10.45 -8.20 0.33
C ALA A 241 -10.15 -7.53 -1.02
N GLU A 242 -9.13 -8.03 -1.72
CA GLU A 242 -8.76 -7.54 -3.06
C GLU A 242 -8.41 -6.05 -3.11
N SER A 243 -7.85 -5.52 -2.02
CA SER A 243 -7.51 -4.12 -1.95
C SER A 243 -6.16 -3.78 -2.57
N VAL A 244 -6.08 -2.58 -3.13
CA VAL A 244 -4.91 -2.02 -3.81
C VAL A 244 -4.08 -1.10 -2.92
N GLU A 245 -4.61 -0.70 -1.77
CA GLU A 245 -3.96 0.20 -0.82
C GLU A 245 -4.58 0.11 0.58
N CYS A 246 -3.89 0.65 1.58
CA CYS A 246 -4.44 0.79 2.94
C CYS A 246 -5.02 2.20 3.14
N LEU A 247 -6.11 2.25 3.89
CA LEU A 247 -6.79 3.49 4.25
C LEU A 247 -6.17 4.06 5.52
N GLU A 248 -5.96 5.37 5.57
CA GLU A 248 -5.40 6.05 6.74
C GLU A 248 -6.46 6.22 7.84
N CYS A 249 -6.09 5.92 9.10
CA CYS A 249 -6.92 6.26 10.23
C CYS A 249 -6.98 7.77 10.42
N SER A 250 -8.20 8.30 10.54
CA SER A 250 -8.40 9.71 10.90
C SER A 250 -7.89 9.98 12.31
N SER A 251 -7.54 11.24 12.59
CA SER A 251 -7.19 11.66 13.96
C SER A 251 -8.28 11.25 14.97
N GLY A 252 -7.86 10.96 16.20
CA GLY A 252 -8.70 10.38 17.25
C GLY A 252 -8.92 8.88 17.14
N TYR A 253 -8.40 8.25 16.09
CA TYR A 253 -8.38 6.79 15.90
C TYR A 253 -6.96 6.28 15.72
N TYR A 254 -6.76 4.99 15.99
CA TYR A 254 -5.51 4.28 15.81
C TYR A 254 -5.75 2.87 15.27
N SER A 255 -4.72 2.23 14.75
CA SER A 255 -4.77 0.83 14.35
C SER A 255 -3.41 0.16 14.51
N GLU A 256 -3.42 -1.15 14.75
CA GLU A 256 -2.22 -1.98 14.73
C GLU A 256 -1.97 -2.55 13.32
N ASN A 257 -0.84 -3.23 13.13
CA ASN A 257 -0.53 -3.86 11.85
C ASN A 257 -1.60 -4.89 11.46
N GLY A 258 -1.98 -4.90 10.19
CA GLY A 258 -2.98 -5.82 9.65
C GLY A 258 -4.43 -5.50 10.06
N ALA A 259 -4.69 -4.29 10.55
CA ALA A 259 -6.03 -3.92 10.99
C ALA A 259 -7.05 -3.84 9.84
N VAL A 260 -8.28 -4.28 10.12
CA VAL A 260 -9.42 -4.20 9.20
C VAL A 260 -10.33 -3.00 9.48
N GLU A 261 -10.10 -2.30 10.59
CA GLU A 261 -10.82 -1.10 11.01
C GLU A 261 -9.92 -0.24 11.91
N CYS A 262 -10.25 1.03 12.07
CA CYS A 262 -9.61 1.90 13.04
C CYS A 262 -10.39 1.88 14.36
N LEU A 263 -9.65 1.83 15.47
CA LEU A 263 -10.20 1.89 16.82
C LEU A 263 -10.14 3.32 17.35
N GLN A 264 -11.20 3.76 18.02
CA GLN A 264 -11.20 5.08 18.66
C GLN A 264 -10.20 5.09 19.82
N CYS A 265 -9.47 6.20 19.97
CA CYS A 265 -8.61 6.39 21.13
C CYS A 265 -9.44 6.38 22.43
N PRO A 266 -8.96 5.67 23.47
CA PRO A 266 -9.56 5.77 24.80
C PRO A 266 -9.65 7.23 25.27
N ASP A 267 -10.60 7.50 26.17
CA ASP A 267 -10.73 8.83 26.81
C ASP A 267 -9.37 9.34 27.31
N GLY A 268 -9.17 10.66 27.36
CA GLY A 268 -7.92 11.34 27.73
C GLY A 268 -6.63 10.94 26.96
N THR A 269 -6.77 10.23 25.85
CA THR A 269 -5.71 10.06 24.83
C THR A 269 -6.14 10.66 23.49
N ILE A 270 -5.17 11.03 22.66
CA ILE A 270 -5.37 11.59 21.32
C ILE A 270 -4.45 10.89 20.33
N SER A 271 -4.82 10.94 19.05
CA SER A 271 -3.94 10.52 17.96
C SER A 271 -4.03 11.48 16.79
N GLN A 272 -2.92 11.64 16.08
CA GLN A 272 -2.91 12.28 14.77
C GLN A 272 -3.40 11.30 13.71
N SER A 273 -3.73 11.81 12.52
CA SER A 273 -4.05 10.93 11.39
C SER A 273 -2.84 10.03 11.07
N GLY A 274 -3.10 8.76 10.76
CA GLY A 274 -2.05 7.78 10.47
C GLY A 274 -1.28 7.29 11.70
N SER A 275 -1.79 7.48 12.92
CA SER A 275 -1.10 7.03 14.14
C SER A 275 -1.39 5.57 14.47
N ALA A 276 -0.34 4.79 14.75
CA ALA A 276 -0.46 3.41 15.22
C ALA A 276 -0.88 3.30 16.71
N THR A 277 -0.77 4.38 17.47
CA THR A 277 -1.02 4.41 18.92
C THR A 277 -1.68 5.71 19.35
N CYS A 278 -2.31 5.71 20.52
CA CYS A 278 -2.81 6.92 21.15
C CYS A 278 -1.79 7.48 22.16
N GLU A 279 -1.65 8.79 22.18
CA GLU A 279 -0.81 9.54 23.09
C GLU A 279 -1.65 10.15 24.22
N ARG A 280 -1.15 10.14 25.47
CA ARG A 280 -1.87 10.74 26.59
C ARG A 280 -1.91 12.27 26.47
N CYS A 281 -3.03 12.86 26.84
CA CYS A 281 -3.13 14.31 26.93
C CYS A 281 -2.14 14.88 27.96
N PRO A 282 -1.52 16.04 27.69
CA PRO A 282 -0.65 16.73 28.64
C PRO A 282 -1.33 17.02 29.98
N SER A 283 -0.54 17.20 31.04
CA SER A 283 -1.03 17.53 32.38
C SER A 283 -1.95 18.76 32.36
N GLY A 284 -3.06 18.66 33.11
CA GLY A 284 -4.10 19.69 33.16
C GLY A 284 -5.02 19.77 31.93
N THR A 285 -4.99 18.75 31.05
CA THR A 285 -5.89 18.66 29.89
C THR A 285 -6.61 17.30 29.85
N VAL A 286 -7.80 17.27 29.26
CA VAL A 286 -8.63 16.06 29.08
C VAL A 286 -9.09 15.92 27.63
N SER A 287 -9.41 14.71 27.20
CA SER A 287 -10.04 14.43 25.91
C SER A 287 -11.22 13.47 26.11
N ALA A 288 -12.31 13.69 25.39
CA ALA A 288 -13.48 12.82 25.43
C ALA A 288 -13.54 11.88 24.21
N GLY A 289 -12.39 11.33 23.82
CA GLY A 289 -12.23 10.53 22.59
C GLY A 289 -12.29 11.39 21.32
N ASN A 290 -11.91 12.67 21.42
CA ASN A 290 -11.78 13.59 20.29
C ASN A 290 -10.31 13.74 19.88
N ASN A 291 -10.04 14.61 18.90
CA ASN A 291 -8.70 14.76 18.32
C ASN A 291 -7.90 15.88 19.02
N THR A 292 -8.39 16.44 20.13
CA THR A 292 -7.80 17.64 20.75
C THR A 292 -7.89 17.60 22.27
N CYS A 293 -6.77 17.81 22.94
CA CYS A 293 -6.75 17.97 24.38
C CYS A 293 -7.34 19.32 24.78
N VAL A 294 -8.35 19.30 25.64
CA VAL A 294 -9.04 20.48 26.15
C VAL A 294 -8.47 20.84 27.51
N ILE A 295 -8.10 22.10 27.69
CA ILE A 295 -7.55 22.62 28.94
C ILE A 295 -8.62 22.67 30.03
N CYS A 296 -8.27 22.20 31.23
CA CYS A 296 -9.13 22.35 32.38
C CYS A 296 -9.16 23.82 32.86
N PRO A 297 -10.33 24.46 32.90
CA PRO A 297 -10.45 25.82 33.43
C PRO A 297 -10.13 25.87 34.92
N ALA A 298 -9.83 27.05 35.44
CA ALA A 298 -9.56 27.26 36.86
C ALA A 298 -10.73 26.75 37.73
N GLY A 299 -10.38 26.15 38.88
CA GLY A 299 -11.30 25.41 39.74
C GLY A 299 -11.68 24.01 39.27
N THR A 300 -11.07 23.54 38.18
CA THR A 300 -11.10 22.14 37.77
C THR A 300 -9.69 21.61 37.50
N TYR A 301 -9.52 20.29 37.46
CA TYR A 301 -8.22 19.65 37.25
C TYR A 301 -8.34 18.31 36.50
N ALA A 302 -7.24 17.88 35.89
CA ALA A 302 -7.08 16.57 35.25
C ALA A 302 -6.21 15.65 36.11
N ASP A 303 -6.81 14.67 36.78
CA ASP A 303 -6.13 13.72 37.66
C ASP A 303 -5.38 12.67 36.85
N GLN A 304 -4.07 12.85 36.70
CA GLN A 304 -3.21 11.92 35.97
C GLN A 304 -2.70 10.74 36.80
N SER A 305 -3.12 10.65 38.08
CA SER A 305 -2.70 9.57 38.99
C SER A 305 -3.57 8.32 38.87
N LYS A 306 -4.72 8.41 38.19
CA LYS A 306 -5.63 7.28 37.95
C LYS A 306 -5.22 6.52 36.69
N GLU A 307 -5.28 5.19 36.76
CA GLU A 307 -5.11 4.32 35.59
C GLU A 307 -6.21 4.54 34.53
N ASP A 308 -7.40 4.94 34.99
CA ASP A 308 -8.52 5.31 34.13
C ASP A 308 -8.29 6.70 33.55
N VAL A 309 -8.26 6.75 32.23
CA VAL A 309 -7.93 7.96 31.49
C VAL A 309 -9.13 8.91 31.48
N GLN A 310 -8.92 10.14 31.93
CA GLN A 310 -10.00 11.04 32.34
C GLN A 310 -10.67 11.77 31.17
N ARG A 311 -12.00 11.62 31.07
CA ARG A 311 -12.84 12.18 30.01
C ARG A 311 -13.20 13.67 30.19
N VAL A 312 -13.32 14.12 31.43
CA VAL A 312 -13.84 15.45 31.80
C VAL A 312 -13.06 15.99 32.99
N CYS A 313 -12.81 17.30 33.05
CA CYS A 313 -12.16 17.93 34.19
C CYS A 313 -12.96 17.74 35.48
N LEU A 314 -12.28 17.36 36.56
CA LEU A 314 -12.86 17.20 37.89
C LEU A 314 -12.88 18.56 38.58
N SER A 315 -13.96 18.88 39.29
CA SER A 315 -14.04 20.12 40.07
C SER A 315 -13.21 20.01 41.35
N CYS A 316 -12.60 21.12 41.77
CA CYS A 316 -12.00 21.21 43.09
C CYS A 316 -13.07 21.16 44.18
N ASP A 317 -12.81 20.39 45.23
CA ASP A 317 -13.64 20.40 46.43
C ASP A 317 -13.55 21.77 47.13
N LYS A 318 -14.58 22.09 47.92
CA LYS A 318 -14.60 23.34 48.68
C LYS A 318 -13.38 23.44 49.60
N GLY A 319 -12.82 24.64 49.71
CA GLY A 319 -11.59 24.91 50.44
C GLY A 319 -10.31 24.60 49.65
N MET A 320 -10.42 24.13 48.41
CA MET A 320 -9.29 23.99 47.49
C MET A 320 -9.40 24.98 46.34
N SER A 321 -8.30 25.21 45.62
CA SER A 321 -8.35 25.89 44.34
C SER A 321 -7.36 25.35 43.32
N SER A 322 -7.62 25.58 42.04
CA SER A 322 -6.68 25.27 40.96
C SER A 322 -6.60 26.39 39.94
N SER A 323 -5.42 26.59 39.38
CA SER A 323 -5.23 27.45 38.21
C SER A 323 -5.73 26.77 36.93
N VAL A 324 -5.79 27.52 35.84
CA VAL A 324 -6.00 26.95 34.49
C VAL A 324 -4.91 25.91 34.21
N GLN A 325 -5.28 24.80 33.56
CA GLN A 325 -4.37 23.72 33.18
C GLN A 325 -3.68 23.04 34.38
N SER A 326 -4.41 22.84 35.49
CA SER A 326 -3.89 22.12 36.65
C SER A 326 -4.20 20.62 36.61
N ASP A 327 -3.28 19.80 37.12
CA ASP A 327 -3.44 18.35 37.30
C ASP A 327 -3.83 17.97 38.74
N HIS A 328 -3.92 18.94 39.64
CA HIS A 328 -4.41 18.77 41.01
C HIS A 328 -5.08 20.06 41.52
N CYS A 329 -5.74 19.97 42.67
CA CYS A 329 -6.19 21.14 43.42
C CYS A 329 -5.33 21.32 44.66
N ASP A 330 -4.97 22.56 44.93
CA ASP A 330 -4.24 22.95 46.13
C ASP A 330 -5.21 23.37 47.22
N TYR A 331 -4.94 22.95 48.46
CA TYR A 331 -5.71 23.47 49.59
C TYR A 331 -5.45 24.97 49.79
N CYS A 332 -6.51 25.72 50.07
CA CYS A 332 -6.38 27.11 50.48
C CYS A 332 -5.58 27.24 51.77
N SER A 333 -4.59 28.14 51.76
CA SER A 333 -3.75 28.40 52.92
C SER A 333 -4.55 29.01 54.06
N ILE A 334 -4.00 28.91 55.28
CA ILE A 334 -4.59 29.52 56.49
C ILE A 334 -4.90 31.00 56.23
N GLY A 335 -6.07 31.47 56.69
CA GLY A 335 -6.56 32.82 56.46
C GLY A 335 -7.29 33.02 55.13
N THR A 336 -7.35 32.01 54.26
CA THR A 336 -8.05 32.05 52.97
C THR A 336 -9.09 30.94 52.85
N PHE A 337 -10.11 31.14 52.03
CA PHE A 337 -11.19 30.17 51.77
C PHE A 337 -11.54 30.12 50.28
N SER A 338 -12.17 29.04 49.82
CA SER A 338 -12.76 28.98 48.47
C SER A 338 -14.05 28.17 48.46
N GLU A 339 -15.12 28.78 47.94
CA GLU A 339 -16.39 28.08 47.70
C GLU A 339 -16.55 27.62 46.24
N SER A 340 -15.91 28.33 45.30
CA SER A 340 -16.03 28.08 43.86
C SER A 340 -14.91 27.20 43.29
N GLY A 341 -13.86 26.94 44.06
CA GLY A 341 -12.67 26.21 43.59
C GLY A 341 -11.74 27.03 42.70
N VAL A 342 -12.15 28.20 42.20
CA VAL A 342 -11.39 28.95 41.19
C VAL A 342 -10.17 29.66 41.80
N GLN A 343 -10.33 30.21 43.00
CA GLN A 343 -9.28 30.95 43.69
C GLN A 343 -9.52 30.92 45.20
N CYS A 344 -8.43 30.98 45.97
CA CYS A 344 -8.49 31.22 47.40
C CYS A 344 -8.60 32.71 47.67
N VAL A 345 -9.67 33.09 48.36
CA VAL A 345 -9.96 34.48 48.73
C VAL A 345 -9.62 34.67 50.21
N GLU A 346 -8.98 35.79 50.55
CA GLU A 346 -8.71 36.13 51.94
C GLU A 346 -10.00 36.35 52.74
N CYS A 347 -10.02 35.84 53.96
CA CYS A 347 -11.08 36.17 54.91
C CYS A 347 -11.15 37.67 55.14
N GLN A 348 -12.35 38.22 54.98
CA GLN A 348 -12.60 39.63 55.19
C GLN A 348 -12.51 39.98 56.69
N ARG A 349 -12.38 41.26 57.01
CA ARG A 349 -12.36 41.76 58.39
C ARG A 349 -13.57 41.24 59.18
N GLY A 350 -13.38 40.97 60.46
CA GLY A 350 -14.41 40.36 61.31
C GLY A 350 -14.55 38.84 61.17
N SER A 351 -13.73 38.21 60.33
CA SER A 351 -13.71 36.76 60.16
C SER A 351 -12.29 36.20 60.04
N TYR A 352 -12.13 34.91 60.27
CA TYR A 352 -10.84 34.23 60.23
C TYR A 352 -10.96 32.81 59.67
N CYS A 353 -9.81 32.22 59.31
CA CYS A 353 -9.69 30.82 58.92
C CYS A 353 -8.43 30.24 59.57
N ASP A 354 -8.59 29.37 60.54
CA ASP A 354 -7.51 28.81 61.38
C ASP A 354 -6.86 27.54 60.81
N ARG A 355 -7.40 27.01 59.71
CA ARG A 355 -6.97 25.74 59.12
C ARG A 355 -6.67 25.90 57.63
N VAL A 356 -5.86 24.99 57.10
CA VAL A 356 -5.76 24.81 55.66
C VAL A 356 -7.10 24.25 55.15
N GLY A 357 -7.58 24.71 54.00
CA GLY A 357 -8.79 24.18 53.37
C GLY A 357 -10.11 24.73 53.88
N CYS A 358 -10.17 25.97 54.39
CA CYS A 358 -11.44 26.53 54.84
C CYS A 358 -12.44 26.67 53.70
N ILE A 359 -13.66 26.17 53.92
CA ILE A 359 -14.78 26.28 52.99
C ILE A 359 -15.42 27.67 53.08
N LEU A 360 -15.48 28.24 54.27
CA LEU A 360 -16.00 29.57 54.57
C LEU A 360 -15.20 30.16 55.74
N CYS A 361 -15.11 31.48 55.80
CA CYS A 361 -14.51 32.16 56.96
C CYS A 361 -15.44 32.12 58.16
N THR A 362 -14.87 31.82 59.32
CA THR A 362 -15.60 31.81 60.58
C THR A 362 -15.66 33.24 61.12
N PRO A 363 -16.84 33.78 61.45
CA PRO A 363 -16.92 35.09 62.08
C PRO A 363 -16.23 35.08 63.45
N CYS A 364 -15.64 36.20 63.83
CA CYS A 364 -15.13 36.38 65.18
C CYS A 364 -16.27 36.25 66.21
N GLU A 365 -15.99 35.65 67.36
CA GLU A 365 -16.96 35.59 68.46
C GLU A 365 -17.10 36.96 69.14
N ASP A 366 -18.20 37.16 69.87
CA ASP A 366 -18.42 38.37 70.67
C ASP A 366 -17.24 38.64 71.62
N GLY A 367 -16.72 39.87 71.58
CA GLY A 367 -15.53 40.24 72.36
C GLY A 367 -14.20 39.85 71.71
N SER A 368 -14.20 39.46 70.43
CA SER A 368 -13.01 39.32 69.58
C SER A 368 -13.19 40.03 68.25
N VAL A 369 -12.08 40.53 67.67
CA VAL A 369 -12.10 41.32 66.43
C VAL A 369 -10.98 40.94 65.49
N GLN A 370 -11.17 41.24 64.20
CA GLN A 370 -10.12 41.14 63.20
C GLN A 370 -10.20 42.32 62.23
N ASN A 371 -9.22 43.23 62.29
CA ASN A 371 -9.23 44.47 61.48
C ASN A 371 -8.45 44.35 60.15
N THR A 372 -7.78 43.22 59.90
CA THR A 372 -7.04 42.94 58.67
C THR A 372 -7.60 41.71 57.98
N THR A 373 -7.43 41.61 56.67
CA THR A 373 -7.86 40.44 55.89
C THR A 373 -6.85 39.29 56.04
N GLY A 374 -7.26 38.07 55.72
CA GLY A 374 -6.33 36.95 55.54
C GLY A 374 -5.78 36.35 56.83
N LYS A 375 -6.52 36.42 57.96
CA LYS A 375 -5.98 36.06 59.27
C LYS A 375 -6.43 34.69 59.78
N ALA A 376 -5.53 34.08 60.54
CA ALA A 376 -5.69 32.75 61.13
C ALA A 376 -6.53 32.71 62.40
N LYS A 377 -6.77 33.87 63.03
CA LYS A 377 -7.48 34.00 64.31
C LYS A 377 -7.94 35.43 64.52
N CYS A 378 -8.93 35.60 65.40
CA CYS A 378 -9.35 36.91 65.91
C CYS A 378 -8.53 37.29 67.15
N GLU A 379 -8.41 38.59 67.38
CA GLU A 379 -7.76 39.17 68.56
C GLU A 379 -8.82 39.46 69.63
N SER A 380 -8.55 39.09 70.87
CA SER A 380 -9.49 39.33 71.98
C SER A 380 -9.51 40.81 72.37
N CYS A 381 -10.71 41.34 72.61
CA CYS A 381 -10.95 42.72 73.05
C CYS A 381 -10.66 42.99 74.53
N MET A 382 -10.06 42.03 75.26
CA MET A 382 -9.57 42.19 76.65
C MET A 382 -10.56 42.92 77.59
N GLY A 383 -11.84 42.54 77.54
CA GLY A 383 -12.89 43.11 78.40
C GLY A 383 -13.79 44.18 77.76
N LEU A 384 -13.63 44.47 76.46
CA LEU A 384 -14.54 45.30 75.65
C LEU A 384 -15.41 44.41 74.74
N ASN A 385 -16.51 44.95 74.21
CA ASN A 385 -17.34 44.24 73.22
C ASN A 385 -16.81 44.49 71.80
N SER A 386 -17.06 43.57 70.89
CA SER A 386 -16.91 43.79 69.45
C SER A 386 -18.08 44.63 68.91
N ASN A 387 -17.85 45.42 67.86
CA ASN A 387 -18.94 45.98 67.04
C ASN A 387 -19.66 44.86 66.26
N GLU A 388 -20.82 45.15 65.64
CA GLU A 388 -21.62 44.15 64.92
C GLU A 388 -20.87 43.48 63.76
N GLU A 389 -19.91 44.17 63.13
CA GLU A 389 -19.06 43.61 62.08
C GLU A 389 -17.81 42.89 62.62
N HIS A 390 -17.61 42.85 63.95
CA HIS A 390 -16.43 42.31 64.63
C HIS A 390 -15.07 42.82 64.10
N THR A 391 -15.03 44.07 63.64
CA THR A 391 -13.83 44.72 63.10
C THR A 391 -13.12 45.64 64.11
N LEU A 392 -13.80 46.05 65.19
CA LEU A 392 -13.28 47.00 66.17
C LEU A 392 -13.81 46.73 67.59
N CYS A 393 -12.93 46.86 68.60
CA CYS A 393 -13.31 46.77 70.00
C CYS A 393 -13.93 48.10 70.46
N VAL A 394 -15.14 48.04 71.02
CA VAL A 394 -15.90 49.19 71.51
C VAL A 394 -16.17 49.07 73.00
N ALA A 395 -16.01 50.18 73.71
CA ALA A 395 -16.36 50.26 75.12
C ALA A 395 -17.88 50.15 75.29
N GLN A 396 -18.32 49.24 76.16
CA GLN A 396 -19.74 49.03 76.41
C GLN A 396 -20.30 50.21 77.22
N THR A 397 -21.24 50.98 76.63
CA THR A 397 -22.11 51.87 77.40
C THR A 397 -23.37 51.08 77.77
N VAL A 398 -23.37 50.41 78.93
CA VAL A 398 -24.57 49.74 79.44
C VAL A 398 -25.52 50.82 79.99
N CYS A 399 -26.56 51.15 79.23
CA CYS A 399 -27.63 52.02 79.72
C CYS A 399 -28.57 51.20 80.63
N GLY A 400 -28.82 51.66 81.86
CA GLY A 400 -29.73 50.99 82.80
C GLY A 400 -31.16 50.89 82.25
N SER A 401 -32.01 50.07 82.88
CA SER A 401 -33.32 49.59 82.39
C SER A 401 -34.31 50.67 81.88
N PHE A 402 -34.13 51.92 82.27
CA PHE A 402 -34.97 53.08 81.93
C PHE A 402 -34.43 53.97 80.79
N LEU A 403 -33.28 53.62 80.21
CA LEU A 403 -32.59 54.38 79.18
C LEU A 403 -32.47 53.55 77.88
N GLU A 404 -32.49 54.23 76.74
CA GLU A 404 -32.21 53.71 75.38
C GLU A 404 -31.05 54.50 74.76
N LEU A 405 -30.33 53.88 73.82
CA LEU A 405 -29.21 54.51 73.12
C LEU A 405 -29.75 55.40 71.99
N ASN A 406 -29.30 56.66 71.93
CA ASN A 406 -29.52 57.51 70.75
C ASN A 406 -28.53 57.14 69.63
N GLN A 407 -28.76 57.60 68.40
CA GLN A 407 -27.89 57.47 67.22
C GLN A 407 -26.42 57.94 67.40
N GLN A 408 -26.08 58.54 68.55
CA GLN A 408 -24.71 58.91 68.95
C GLN A 408 -24.16 58.07 70.12
N ASN A 409 -24.74 56.91 70.43
CA ASN A 409 -24.35 56.03 71.54
C ASN A 409 -24.33 56.68 72.94
N LYS A 410 -25.23 57.65 73.17
CA LYS A 410 -25.50 58.25 74.49
C LYS A 410 -26.81 57.70 75.06
N CYS A 411 -26.83 57.39 76.35
CA CYS A 411 -28.04 56.95 77.06
C CYS A 411 -29.04 58.11 77.21
N VAL A 412 -30.25 57.94 76.70
CA VAL A 412 -31.37 58.88 76.81
C VAL A 412 -32.62 58.16 77.32
N MET A 413 -33.56 58.87 77.97
CA MET A 413 -34.75 58.25 78.57
C MET A 413 -35.68 57.63 77.51
N LYS A 414 -36.19 56.42 77.78
CA LYS A 414 -37.18 55.76 76.92
C LYS A 414 -38.43 56.63 76.76
N ASN A 415 -38.96 56.73 75.54
CA ASN A 415 -40.21 57.48 75.26
C ASN A 415 -41.40 57.01 76.13
N SER A 416 -41.40 55.74 76.56
CA SER A 416 -42.40 55.19 77.49
C SER A 416 -42.37 55.84 78.89
N ALA A 417 -41.23 56.34 79.36
CA ALA A 417 -41.11 57.04 80.64
C ALA A 417 -41.62 58.50 80.58
N ILE A 418 -41.53 59.14 79.41
CA ILE A 418 -42.04 60.52 79.17
C ILE A 418 -43.57 60.54 79.19
N ILE A 419 -44.22 59.48 78.69
CA ILE A 419 -45.68 59.33 78.71
C ILE A 419 -46.20 59.16 80.15
N VAL A 420 -45.47 58.43 81.02
CA VAL A 420 -45.85 58.26 82.43
C VAL A 420 -45.77 59.58 83.21
N LEU A 421 -44.76 60.42 82.97
CA LEU A 421 -44.66 61.76 83.57
C LEU A 421 -45.77 62.71 83.07
N SER A 422 -46.21 62.56 81.82
CA SER A 422 -47.32 63.34 81.25
C SER A 422 -48.67 62.94 81.87
N ILE A 423 -48.90 61.65 82.13
CA ILE A 423 -50.12 61.13 82.78
C ILE A 423 -50.20 61.57 84.26
N ILE A 424 -49.07 61.59 84.98
CA ILE A 424 -49.00 62.06 86.38
C ILE A 424 -49.31 63.56 86.49
N SER A 425 -48.88 64.37 85.52
CA SER A 425 -49.24 65.80 85.46
C SER A 425 -50.72 66.04 85.12
N GLY A 426 -51.34 65.19 84.29
CA GLY A 426 -52.76 65.28 83.94
C GLY A 426 -53.71 64.92 85.08
N LEU A 427 -53.37 63.92 85.91
CA LEU A 427 -54.15 63.53 87.08
C LEU A 427 -54.10 64.58 88.20
N ALA A 428 -52.99 65.31 88.35
CA ALA A 428 -52.85 66.41 89.31
C ALA A 428 -53.79 67.60 88.98
N VAL A 429 -53.99 67.91 87.69
CA VAL A 429 -54.91 68.97 87.24
C VAL A 429 -56.38 68.58 87.50
N LEU A 430 -56.75 67.32 87.32
CA LEU A 430 -58.09 66.81 87.60
C LEU A 430 -58.45 66.93 89.10
N PHE A 431 -57.50 66.64 89.99
CA PHE A 431 -57.68 66.79 91.45
C PHE A 431 -57.93 68.25 91.87
N ILE A 432 -57.24 69.21 91.24
CA ILE A 432 -57.45 70.64 91.50
C ILE A 432 -58.86 71.08 91.06
N ILE A 433 -59.34 70.61 89.91
CA ILE A 433 -60.68 70.92 89.40
C ILE A 433 -61.78 70.37 90.33
N VAL A 434 -61.63 69.13 90.82
CA VAL A 434 -62.58 68.53 91.78
C VAL A 434 -62.58 69.29 93.12
N ALA A 435 -61.42 69.72 93.62
CA ALA A 435 -61.33 70.52 94.84
C ALA A 435 -62.03 71.89 94.71
N VAL A 436 -61.91 72.55 93.55
CA VAL A 436 -62.60 73.82 93.26
C VAL A 436 -64.13 73.63 93.21
N ILE A 437 -64.61 72.55 92.60
CA ILE A 437 -66.06 72.24 92.53
C ILE A 437 -66.63 71.96 93.94
N VAL A 438 -65.90 71.20 94.77
CA VAL A 438 -66.31 70.94 96.17
C VAL A 438 -66.36 72.24 96.98
N CYS A 439 -65.37 73.14 96.82
CA CYS A 439 -65.41 74.48 97.44
C CYS A 439 -66.62 75.30 96.99
N ILE A 440 -66.99 75.29 95.71
CA ILE A 440 -68.16 76.03 95.20
C ILE A 440 -69.46 75.49 95.81
N VAL A 441 -69.62 74.16 95.86
CA VAL A 441 -70.82 73.51 96.44
C VAL A 441 -70.95 73.80 97.94
N VAL A 442 -69.86 73.75 98.70
CA VAL A 442 -69.85 74.10 100.13
C VAL A 442 -70.21 75.56 100.36
N THR A 443 -69.71 76.49 99.54
CA THR A 443 -70.05 77.92 99.65
C THR A 443 -71.52 78.21 99.33
N VAL A 444 -72.12 77.51 98.36
CA VAL A 444 -73.54 77.65 97.99
C VAL A 444 -74.47 77.07 99.07
N LEU A 445 -74.12 75.93 99.67
CA LEU A 445 -74.89 75.32 100.77
C LEU A 445 -74.77 76.14 102.08
N TRP A 446 -73.63 76.79 102.33
CA TRP A 446 -73.46 77.68 103.49
C TRP A 446 -74.27 78.98 103.37
N ARG A 447 -74.41 79.55 102.16
CA ARG A 447 -75.29 80.71 101.91
C ARG A 447 -76.78 80.41 102.09
N ARG A 448 -77.24 79.18 101.80
CA ARG A 448 -78.64 78.78 102.03
C ARG A 448 -78.98 78.56 103.52
N LYS A 449 -78.00 78.23 104.37
CA LYS A 449 -78.22 77.98 105.80
C LYS A 449 -78.17 79.25 106.68
N LYS A 450 -77.50 80.33 106.22
CA LYS A 450 -77.32 81.58 107.00
C LYS A 450 -78.42 82.64 106.82
N SER A 451 -79.32 82.50 105.85
CA SER A 451 -80.45 83.44 105.68
C SER A 451 -81.73 83.02 106.45
N SER A 452 -81.73 81.86 107.10
CA SER A 452 -82.89 81.34 107.86
C SER A 452 -82.87 81.74 109.35
N GLU A 453 -81.89 82.50 109.82
CA GLU A 453 -81.64 82.74 111.26
C GLU A 453 -81.38 84.20 111.66
N TYR A 454 -81.75 85.18 110.81
CA TYR A 454 -81.72 86.60 111.19
C TYR A 454 -83.09 87.27 110.92
N GLN A 455 -83.86 87.39 112.01
CA GLN A 455 -84.86 88.42 112.33
C GLN A 455 -86.23 88.35 111.63
N ASN A 456 -87.40 88.21 112.29
CA ASN A 456 -87.78 88.21 113.72
C ASN A 456 -87.10 89.28 114.59
N LEU A 457 -87.39 90.55 114.28
CA LEU A 457 -87.47 91.68 115.20
C LEU A 457 -88.25 92.80 114.46
N GLU A 458 -89.47 93.04 114.95
CA GLU A 458 -90.61 93.85 114.44
C GLU A 458 -91.54 93.21 113.40
#